data_AF-B7P3K7-F1
#
_entry.id   AF-B7P3K7-F1
#
_cell.length_a   1.000
_cell.length_b   1.000
_cell.length_c   1.000
_cell.angle_alpha   90.00
_cell.angle_beta   90.00
_cell.angle_gamma   90.00
#
_symmetry.space_group_name_H-M   'P 1'
#
loop_
_entity.id
_entity.type
_entity.pdbx_description
1 polymer ?
#
loop_
_entity_poly.entity_id
_entity_poly.type
_entity_poly.pdbx_seq_one_letter_code
_entity_poly.pdbx_strand_id
1 'polypeptide(L)'
;MINMRWDNSRCLDHMKLSDKNQVLLAPLCSARAIGTRFVAIPEKQVTLEVKTHPSTPSRNYTGLNLAFTGYVNEIRCDLGEMFLCQKTGVCISKTLLCDQVDHCGDRSDEPQDCDTNTVPWSILCWHTSHQTTTRVGGPVGAANATNEKTKEFLFF
;
A
#
# COMPACT_ATOMS: atom_id res chain seq x y z
N MET A 1 -2.23 -10.52 -5.76
CA MET A 1 -3.38 -9.60 -5.61
C MET A 1 -4.37 -10.24 -4.65
N ILE A 2 -4.70 -9.59 -3.54
CA ILE A 2 -5.73 -10.10 -2.62
C ILE A 2 -7.08 -9.61 -3.16
N ASN A 3 -7.89 -10.51 -3.72
CA ASN A 3 -9.21 -10.17 -4.25
C ASN A 3 -10.17 -9.96 -3.08
N MET A 4 -10.55 -8.71 -2.82
CA MET A 4 -11.33 -8.33 -1.65
C MET A 4 -12.43 -7.38 -2.09
N ARG A 5 -13.67 -7.68 -1.69
CA ARG A 5 -14.81 -6.80 -1.92
C ARG A 5 -15.37 -6.36 -0.57
N TRP A 6 -15.34 -5.06 -0.33
CA TRP A 6 -15.63 -4.41 0.96
C TRP A 6 -16.94 -3.60 0.89
N ASP A 7 -17.63 -3.49 2.01
CA ASP A 7 -18.82 -2.65 2.22
C ASP A 7 -18.44 -1.20 2.55
N ASN A 8 -18.69 -0.31 1.58
CA ASN A 8 -18.43 1.12 1.68
C ASN A 8 -19.51 1.90 2.46
N SER A 9 -20.62 1.26 2.83
CA SER A 9 -21.76 1.95 3.45
C SER A 9 -21.65 2.06 4.97
N ARG A 10 -21.04 1.07 5.62
CA ARG A 10 -20.97 0.98 7.10
C ARG A 10 -19.57 0.99 7.69
N CYS A 11 -18.53 1.02 6.86
CA CYS A 11 -17.15 1.13 7.35
C CYS A 11 -16.71 0.01 8.32
N LEU A 12 -17.30 -1.18 8.20
CA LEU A 12 -17.07 -2.28 9.14
C LEU A 12 -15.88 -3.17 8.74
N ASP A 13 -15.37 -3.00 7.53
CA ASP A 13 -14.16 -3.66 7.07
C ASP A 13 -12.93 -2.94 7.60
N HIS A 14 -11.91 -3.71 7.97
CA HIS A 14 -10.67 -3.13 8.48
C HIS A 14 -9.45 -3.96 8.07
N MET A 15 -8.33 -3.26 7.95
CA MET A 15 -7.01 -3.86 7.94
C MET A 15 -6.34 -3.59 9.28
N LYS A 16 -5.60 -4.59 9.72
CA LYS A 16 -4.74 -4.55 10.88
C LYS A 16 -3.32 -4.85 10.41
N LEU A 17 -2.40 -3.96 10.73
CA LEU A 17 -0.96 -4.20 10.61
C LEU A 17 -0.40 -4.30 12.02
N SER A 18 0.18 -5.44 12.38
CA SER A 18 0.69 -5.65 13.73
C SER A 18 2.05 -6.32 13.73
N ASP A 19 2.87 -5.95 14.70
CA ASP A 19 4.06 -6.69 15.10
C ASP A 19 3.91 -7.15 16.56
N LYS A 20 5.03 -7.47 17.24
CA LYS A 20 5.02 -7.91 18.65
C LYS A 20 4.70 -6.79 19.66
N ASN A 21 4.89 -5.53 19.27
CA ASN A 21 4.89 -4.35 20.13
C ASN A 21 3.74 -3.37 19.79
N GLN A 22 3.25 -3.38 18.56
CA GLN A 22 2.25 -2.43 18.07
C GLN A 22 1.21 -3.07 17.16
N VAL A 23 0.03 -2.46 17.18
CA VAL A 23 -1.12 -2.82 16.34
C VAL A 23 -1.69 -1.55 15.75
N LEU A 24 -1.80 -1.53 14.42
CA LEU A 24 -2.34 -0.42 13.65
C LEU A 24 -3.59 -0.89 12.94
N LEU A 25 -4.70 -0.24 13.25
CA LEU A 25 -5.99 -0.54 12.68
C LEU A 25 -6.41 0.60 11.75
N ALA A 26 -6.88 0.25 10.57
CA ALA A 26 -7.42 1.21 9.62
C ALA A 26 -8.73 0.70 9.02
N PRO A 27 -9.78 1.55 9.01
CA PRO A 27 -11.03 1.21 8.38
C PRO A 27 -10.87 1.22 6.85
N LEU A 28 -11.49 0.26 6.19
CA LEU A 28 -11.44 0.11 4.74
C LEU A 28 -12.72 0.65 4.11
N CYS A 29 -12.89 1.97 4.24
CA CYS A 29 -13.99 2.70 3.62
C CYS A 29 -13.49 3.53 2.46
N SER A 30 -14.29 3.62 1.40
CA SER A 30 -14.05 4.41 0.20
C SER A 30 -12.80 3.99 -0.60
N ALA A 31 -12.52 4.69 -1.71
CA ALA A 31 -11.38 4.41 -2.57
C ALA A 31 -10.01 4.76 -1.94
N ARG A 32 -10.00 5.26 -0.70
CA ARG A 32 -8.77 5.79 -0.07
C ARG A 32 -8.79 5.56 1.43
N ALA A 33 -8.46 4.34 1.84
CA ALA A 33 -8.28 4.01 3.25
C ALA A 33 -6.86 4.34 3.75
N ILE A 34 -5.85 3.92 2.98
CA ILE A 34 -4.39 4.00 3.17
C ILE A 34 -3.63 5.22 2.65
N GLY A 35 -4.20 6.42 2.56
CA GLY A 35 -3.64 7.45 1.69
C GLY A 35 -2.44 8.27 2.18
N THR A 36 -2.11 8.31 3.48
CA THR A 36 -1.20 9.37 4.01
C THR A 36 -0.50 9.06 5.33
N ARG A 37 -0.63 7.87 5.93
CA ARG A 37 0.02 7.57 7.21
C ARG A 37 1.22 6.67 6.96
N PHE A 38 2.39 7.29 6.83
CA PHE A 38 3.65 6.59 6.98
C PHE A 38 3.66 5.87 8.33
N VAL A 39 3.96 4.57 8.30
CA VAL A 39 4.14 3.75 9.49
C VAL A 39 5.52 3.13 9.41
N ALA A 40 6.43 3.66 10.21
CA ALA A 40 7.70 3.01 10.48
C ALA A 40 7.49 1.87 11.48
N ILE A 41 7.78 0.65 11.05
CA ILE A 41 7.81 -0.53 11.92
C ILE A 41 9.27 -0.98 12.06
N PRO A 42 9.87 -0.87 13.27
CA PRO A 42 11.27 -1.25 13.46
C PRO A 42 11.49 -2.76 13.46
N GLU A 43 10.41 -3.54 13.53
CA GLU A 43 10.45 -5.00 13.54
C GLU A 43 10.64 -5.58 12.14
N LYS A 44 11.41 -6.68 12.08
CA LYS A 44 11.67 -7.43 10.84
C LYS A 44 10.52 -8.32 10.40
N GLN A 45 9.47 -8.43 11.22
CA GLN A 45 8.32 -9.31 10.98
C GLN A 45 7.05 -8.54 11.27
N VAL A 46 6.14 -8.52 10.30
CA VAL A 46 4.84 -7.85 10.43
C VAL A 46 3.74 -8.77 9.91
N THR A 47 2.60 -8.73 10.60
CA THR A 47 1.38 -9.43 10.21
C THR A 47 0.38 -8.43 9.68
N LEU A 48 -0.05 -8.64 8.44
CA LEU A 48 -1.22 -7.98 7.88
C LEU A 48 -2.41 -8.92 8.03
N GLU A 49 -3.42 -8.46 8.74
CA GLU A 49 -4.70 -9.13 8.90
C GLU A 49 -5.78 -8.24 8.29
N VAL A 50 -6.64 -8.83 7.49
CA VAL A 50 -7.70 -8.10 6.81
C VAL A 50 -9.02 -8.80 7.08
N LYS A 51 -9.96 -8.07 7.66
CA LYS A 51 -11.29 -8.57 8.00
C LYS A 51 -12.35 -7.83 7.23
N THR A 52 -13.19 -8.61 6.57
CA THR A 52 -14.37 -8.11 5.86
C THR A 52 -15.63 -8.48 6.63
N HIS A 53 -16.49 -7.51 6.88
CA HIS A 53 -17.80 -7.72 7.46
C HIS A 53 -18.70 -8.46 6.44
N PRO A 54 -19.62 -9.35 6.88
CA PRO A 54 -20.52 -10.11 6.01
C PRO A 54 -21.61 -9.29 5.30
N SER A 55 -21.46 -7.96 5.21
CA SER A 55 -22.41 -7.11 4.51
C SER A 55 -22.24 -7.18 3.00
N THR A 56 -23.25 -6.72 2.26
CA THR A 56 -23.22 -6.72 0.80
C THR A 56 -22.03 -5.92 0.28
N PRO A 57 -21.10 -6.53 -0.48
CA PRO A 57 -19.90 -5.84 -0.94
C PRO A 57 -20.21 -4.79 -2.00
N SER A 58 -19.43 -3.70 -2.02
CA SER A 58 -19.53 -2.66 -3.05
C SER A 58 -18.98 -3.18 -4.38
N ARG A 59 -19.64 -2.84 -5.50
CA ARG A 59 -19.29 -3.37 -6.84
C ARG A 59 -17.94 -2.88 -7.40
N ASN A 60 -17.35 -1.83 -6.82
CA ASN A 60 -16.20 -1.12 -7.39
C ASN A 60 -14.87 -1.35 -6.67
N TYR A 61 -14.82 -2.18 -5.62
CA TYR A 61 -13.59 -2.47 -4.91
C TYR A 61 -13.27 -3.96 -5.04
N THR A 62 -12.16 -4.27 -5.71
CA THR A 62 -11.77 -5.64 -6.06
C THR A 62 -10.43 -6.05 -5.44
N GLY A 63 -9.78 -5.19 -4.66
CA GLY A 63 -8.56 -5.55 -3.96
C GLY A 63 -7.90 -4.41 -3.21
N LEU A 64 -6.72 -4.72 -2.68
CA LEU A 64 -5.83 -3.80 -1.96
C LEU A 64 -4.45 -3.86 -2.62
N ASN A 65 -3.84 -2.70 -2.86
CA ASN A 65 -2.42 -2.61 -3.17
C ASN A 65 -1.67 -2.17 -1.90
N LEU A 66 -0.57 -2.86 -1.60
CA LEU A 66 0.28 -2.58 -0.44
C LEU A 66 1.71 -2.45 -0.92
N ALA A 67 2.29 -1.29 -0.67
CA ALA A 67 3.72 -1.05 -0.82
C ALA A 67 4.37 -1.10 0.57
N PHE A 68 5.46 -1.85 0.68
CA PHE A 68 6.31 -1.88 1.87
C PHE A 68 7.72 -1.54 1.44
N THR A 69 8.37 -0.69 2.22
CA THR A 69 9.76 -0.29 1.98
C THR A 69 10.60 -0.67 3.17
N GLY A 70 11.68 -1.42 2.93
CA GLY A 70 12.74 -1.56 3.92
C GLY A 70 13.46 -0.23 4.06
N TYR A 71 13.59 0.27 5.28
CA TYR A 71 14.28 1.52 5.57
C TYR A 71 15.39 1.33 6.60
N VAL A 72 16.34 2.25 6.59
CA VAL A 72 17.39 2.39 7.60
C VAL A 72 17.19 3.72 8.31
N ASN A 73 17.64 3.86 9.55
CA ASN A 73 17.61 5.16 10.22
C ASN A 73 18.67 6.12 9.63
N GLU A 74 18.46 7.42 9.79
CA GLU A 74 19.40 8.47 9.34
C GLU A 74 20.86 8.21 9.74
N ILE A 75 21.10 7.66 10.93
CA ILE A 75 22.44 7.42 11.49
C ILE A 75 23.25 6.41 10.65
N ARG A 76 22.56 5.47 9.99
CA ARG A 76 23.18 4.40 9.19
C ARG A 76 22.96 4.58 7.69
N CYS A 77 22.61 5.79 7.28
CA CYS A 77 22.38 6.11 5.89
C CYS A 77 23.70 6.15 5.10
N ASP A 78 23.90 5.19 4.21
CA ASP A 78 24.97 5.28 3.22
C ASP A 78 24.50 6.12 2.03
N LEU A 79 24.85 7.41 2.01
CA LEU A 79 24.46 8.34 0.95
C LEU A 79 25.05 7.98 -0.43
N GLY A 80 25.96 7.01 -0.52
CA GLY A 80 26.42 6.44 -1.78
C GLY A 80 25.31 5.65 -2.49
N GLU A 81 24.56 4.84 -1.75
CA GLU A 81 23.57 3.87 -2.28
C GLU A 81 22.12 4.13 -1.83
N MET A 82 21.95 4.99 -0.82
CA MET A 82 20.66 5.30 -0.18
C MET A 82 20.27 6.77 -0.33
N PHE A 83 18.98 7.04 -0.19
CA PHE A 83 18.39 8.35 -0.19
C PHE A 83 17.75 8.64 1.17
N LEU A 84 18.10 9.77 1.78
CA LEU A 84 17.51 10.25 3.04
C LEU A 84 16.23 11.03 2.76
N CYS A 85 15.11 10.50 3.24
CA CYS A 85 13.80 11.14 3.16
C CYS A 85 13.78 12.44 3.98
N GLN A 86 13.19 13.49 3.42
CA GLN A 86 13.34 14.85 3.94
C GLN A 86 12.69 15.08 5.31
N LYS A 87 11.46 14.57 5.52
CA LYS A 87 10.69 14.82 6.76
C LYS A 87 10.64 13.61 7.67
N THR A 88 10.68 12.40 7.13
CA THR A 88 10.61 11.17 7.93
C THR A 88 11.96 10.77 8.52
N GLY A 89 13.08 11.26 7.97
CA GLY A 89 14.43 10.97 8.49
C GLY A 89 14.84 9.49 8.33
N VAL A 90 14.15 8.76 7.45
CA VAL A 90 14.50 7.38 7.10
C VAL A 90 15.27 7.35 5.79
N CYS A 91 16.08 6.32 5.61
CA CYS A 91 16.82 6.09 4.39
C CYS A 91 16.28 4.89 3.64
N ILE A 92 16.04 5.09 2.36
CA ILE A 92 15.56 4.09 1.42
C ILE A 92 16.61 3.84 0.33
N SER A 93 16.50 2.75 -0.41
CA SER A 93 17.39 2.51 -1.56
C SER A 93 17.17 3.56 -2.65
N LYS A 94 18.24 4.05 -3.29
CA LYS A 94 18.12 4.96 -4.46
C LYS A 94 17.37 4.34 -5.64
N THR A 95 17.24 3.01 -5.68
CA THR A 95 16.46 2.29 -6.70
C THR A 95 14.96 2.57 -6.62
N LEU A 96 14.50 3.15 -5.50
CA LEU A 96 13.11 3.51 -5.23
C LEU A 96 12.82 4.99 -5.51
N LEU A 97 13.76 5.73 -6.09
CA LEU A 97 13.51 7.11 -6.50
C LEU A 97 12.74 7.13 -7.82
N CYS A 98 11.72 7.97 -7.90
CA CYS A 98 10.95 8.22 -9.12
C CYS A 98 10.28 6.96 -9.72
N ASP A 99 9.81 6.05 -8.88
CA ASP A 99 9.10 4.82 -9.28
C ASP A 99 7.57 4.94 -9.19
N GLN A 100 7.06 6.15 -8.85
CA GLN A 100 5.65 6.51 -8.67
C GLN A 100 5.02 5.97 -7.37
N VAL A 101 5.82 5.46 -6.44
CA VAL A 101 5.37 5.00 -5.13
C VAL A 101 5.99 5.89 -4.05
N ASP A 102 5.16 6.41 -3.16
CA ASP A 102 5.62 7.20 -2.01
C ASP A 102 6.22 6.27 -0.94
N HIS A 103 7.52 5.99 -1.05
CA HIS A 103 8.24 5.13 -0.12
C HIS A 103 8.71 5.89 1.12
N CYS A 104 8.97 7.19 0.99
CA CYS A 104 9.34 8.01 2.13
C CYS A 104 8.15 8.34 3.04
N GLY A 105 6.92 8.24 2.53
CA GLY A 105 5.69 8.62 3.22
C GLY A 105 5.46 10.14 3.33
N ASP A 106 6.41 10.93 2.82
CA ASP A 106 6.35 12.38 2.66
C ASP A 106 6.52 12.83 1.19
N ARG A 107 6.61 11.86 0.26
CA ARG A 107 6.87 12.03 -1.18
C ARG A 107 8.19 12.69 -1.54
N SER A 108 9.17 12.71 -0.64
CA SER A 108 10.46 13.33 -0.95
C SER A 108 11.30 12.53 -1.97
N ASP A 109 10.98 11.25 -2.15
CA ASP A 109 11.49 10.33 -3.17
C ASP A 109 10.78 10.46 -4.53
N GLU A 110 9.64 11.15 -4.58
CA GLU A 110 8.80 11.35 -5.77
C GLU A 110 8.59 12.84 -6.09
N PRO A 111 9.66 13.63 -6.30
CA PRO A 111 9.53 15.03 -6.68
C PRO A 111 8.84 15.19 -8.04
N GLN A 112 8.24 16.36 -8.25
CA GLN A 112 7.57 16.69 -9.52
C GLN A 112 8.53 16.68 -10.73
N ASP A 113 9.82 16.87 -10.48
CA ASP A 113 10.90 16.90 -11.48
C ASP A 113 11.56 15.52 -11.71
N CYS A 114 10.86 14.44 -11.37
CA CYS A 114 11.25 13.09 -11.78
C CYS A 114 11.17 12.99 -13.31
N ASP A 115 12.26 13.33 -13.99
CA ASP A 115 12.40 13.16 -15.43
C ASP A 115 12.15 11.70 -15.79
N THR A 116 11.12 11.45 -16.61
CA THR A 116 10.61 10.14 -17.05
C THR A 116 11.61 9.25 -17.81
N ASN A 117 12.90 9.58 -17.80
CA ASN A 117 13.94 8.99 -18.65
C ASN A 117 14.93 8.06 -17.91
N THR A 118 14.76 7.78 -16.61
CA THR A 118 15.73 6.97 -15.84
C THR A 118 15.18 5.69 -15.21
N VAL A 119 13.90 5.33 -15.41
CA VAL A 119 13.43 3.99 -15.01
C VAL A 119 13.64 2.98 -16.16
N PRO A 120 14.40 1.88 -15.96
CA PRO A 120 14.42 0.79 -16.92
C PRO A 120 12.99 0.24 -17.05
N TRP A 121 12.54 0.10 -18.29
CA TRP A 121 11.16 -0.14 -18.75
C TRP A 121 10.48 -1.43 -18.25
N SER A 122 11.03 -2.12 -17.25
CA SER A 122 10.58 -3.44 -16.79
C SER A 122 9.70 -3.47 -15.53
N ILE A 123 9.34 -2.34 -14.92
CA ILE A 123 8.46 -2.31 -13.71
C ILE A 123 7.21 -1.43 -13.92
N LEU A 124 6.72 -1.31 -15.16
CA LEU A 124 5.45 -0.63 -15.40
C LEU A 124 4.28 -1.47 -14.91
N CYS A 125 3.72 -1.11 -13.75
CA CYS A 125 2.28 -1.16 -13.56
C CYS A 125 1.75 0.27 -13.47
N TRP A 126 1.03 0.66 -14.53
CA TRP A 126 0.13 1.81 -14.62
C TRP A 126 0.71 3.16 -15.06
N HIS A 127 1.15 3.24 -16.31
CA HIS A 127 0.83 4.41 -17.13
C HIS A 127 -0.51 4.18 -17.83
N THR A 128 -1.58 4.78 -17.28
CA THR A 128 -2.60 5.58 -18.01
C THR A 128 -3.74 5.91 -17.06
N SER A 129 -3.67 7.05 -16.38
CA SER A 129 -4.88 7.80 -16.03
C SER A 129 -5.27 8.62 -17.26
N HIS A 130 -5.96 8.00 -18.21
CA HIS A 130 -6.98 8.70 -18.96
C HIS A 130 -8.32 8.19 -18.46
N GLN A 131 -9.13 9.10 -17.92
CA GLN A 131 -10.53 8.86 -17.61
C GLN A 131 -11.22 8.19 -18.80
N THR A 132 -11.80 7.02 -18.60
CA THR A 132 -12.99 6.61 -19.36
C THR A 132 -13.81 5.62 -18.55
N THR A 133 -15.05 6.00 -18.30
CA THR A 133 -16.07 5.19 -17.65
C THR A 133 -16.54 4.10 -18.62
N THR A 134 -16.65 2.85 -18.15
CA THR A 134 -17.59 1.88 -18.73
C THR A 134 -18.19 1.06 -17.60
N ARG A 135 -19.48 1.29 -17.33
CA ARG A 135 -20.31 0.39 -16.52
C ARG A 135 -20.59 -0.84 -17.37
N VAL A 136 -20.25 -2.02 -16.86
CA VAL A 136 -20.90 -3.27 -17.28
C VAL A 136 -21.48 -3.94 -16.04
N GLY A 137 -22.80 -3.91 -15.95
CA GLY A 137 -23.53 -4.72 -14.98
C GLY A 137 -23.63 -6.15 -15.49
N GLY A 138 -23.36 -7.11 -14.61
CA GLY A 138 -23.69 -8.52 -14.77
C GLY A 138 -23.67 -9.19 -13.38
N PRO A 139 -24.63 -10.09 -13.07
CA PRO A 139 -24.68 -10.74 -11.77
C PRO A 139 -23.63 -11.85 -11.75
N VAL A 140 -22.73 -11.83 -10.78
CA VAL A 140 -21.79 -12.94 -10.56
C VAL A 140 -22.00 -13.43 -9.15
N GLY A 141 -22.39 -14.70 -9.06
CA GLY A 141 -22.86 -15.38 -7.87
C GLY A 141 -21.91 -15.30 -6.68
N ALA A 142 -22.53 -15.46 -5.51
CA ALA A 142 -21.89 -15.51 -4.22
C ALA A 142 -20.87 -16.66 -4.17
N ALA A 143 -19.59 -16.31 -4.30
CA ALA A 143 -18.52 -17.18 -3.85
C ALA A 143 -18.44 -17.06 -2.32
N ASN A 144 -18.52 -18.19 -1.62
CA ASN A 144 -18.24 -18.32 -0.20
C ASN A 144 -16.76 -17.94 0.05
N ALA A 145 -16.50 -16.64 0.24
CA ALA A 145 -15.21 -16.12 0.63
C ALA A 145 -15.16 -16.08 2.15
N THR A 146 -14.17 -16.73 2.75
CA THR A 146 -13.89 -16.55 4.18
C THR A 146 -13.62 -15.07 4.45
N ASN A 147 -14.30 -14.51 5.45
CA ASN A 147 -14.29 -13.08 5.81
C ASN A 147 -12.96 -12.57 6.42
N GLU A 148 -11.96 -13.45 6.54
CA GLU A 148 -10.67 -13.16 7.14
C GLU A 148 -9.55 -13.67 6.23
N LYS A 149 -8.55 -12.81 6.01
CA LYS A 149 -7.31 -13.11 5.30
C LYS A 149 -6.13 -12.57 6.09
N THR A 150 -5.12 -13.41 6.29
CA THR A 150 -3.91 -13.04 7.03
C THR A 150 -2.69 -13.35 6.18
N LYS A 151 -1.72 -12.43 6.19
CA LYS A 151 -0.43 -12.60 5.52
C LYS A 151 0.70 -12.09 6.40
N GLU A 152 1.71 -12.93 6.56
CA GLU A 152 2.92 -12.62 7.29
C GLU A 152 4.02 -12.19 6.32
N PHE A 153 4.77 -11.16 6.69
CA PHE A 153 5.90 -10.64 5.93
C PHE A 153 7.15 -10.67 6.81
N LEU A 154 8.19 -11.32 6.31
CA LEU A 154 9.51 -11.39 6.92
C LEU A 154 10.49 -10.59 6.06
N PHE A 155 11.18 -9.64 6.68
CA PHE A 155 12.23 -8.82 6.07
C PHE A 155 13.57 -9.26 6.64
N PHE A 156 14.53 -9.62 5.78
CA PHE A 156 15.83 -10.16 6.18
C PHE A 156 16.88 -9.05 6.26
#